data_AF-A0A392N343-F1
#
_entry.id   AF-A0A392N343-F1
#
_cell.length_a   1.000
_cell.length_b   1.000
_cell.length_c   1.000
_cell.angle_alpha   90.00
_cell.angle_beta   90.00
_cell.angle_gamma   90.00
#
_symmetry.space_group_name_H-M   'P 1'
#
loop_
_entity.id
_entity.type
_entity.pdbx_description
1 polymer ?
#
loop_
_entity_poly.entity_id
_entity_poly.type
_entity_poly.pdbx_seq_one_letter_code
_entity_poly.pdbx_strand_id
1 'polypeptide(L)'
;MVEKLGIDSSKIDDLSNLLYKNYGTTMSGLRAIGYDFDYDEYHSFVHGRLPYENLKPDPILRNLLLSLPYRKLVTLSRLGLEDCFEGIICFETLNPIHKSTVSDDEDDIEFVVLPKTPIICKPSEFAIELALKIANINPQRT
;
A
#
# COMPACT_ATOMS: atom_id res chain seq x y z
N MET A 1 -11.91 8.55 9.15
CA MET A 1 -13.01 8.59 8.15
C MET A 1 -14.15 9.46 8.62
N VAL A 2 -14.76 9.24 9.79
CA VAL A 2 -15.81 10.16 10.31
C VAL A 2 -15.26 11.55 10.59
N GLU A 3 -14.31 11.67 11.52
CA GLU A 3 -13.86 12.98 12.03
C GLU A 3 -13.11 13.81 10.99
N LYS A 4 -12.23 13.15 10.22
CA LYS A 4 -11.34 13.80 9.24
C LYS A 4 -11.94 13.95 7.85
N LEU A 5 -12.84 13.04 7.44
CA LEU A 5 -13.39 13.00 6.07
C LEU A 5 -14.91 13.25 6.04
N GLY A 6 -15.57 13.42 7.18
CA GLY A 6 -17.01 13.71 7.24
C GLY A 6 -17.92 12.54 6.81
N ILE A 7 -17.40 11.32 6.72
CA ILE A 7 -18.17 10.16 6.25
C ILE A 7 -19.10 9.67 7.37
N ASP A 8 -20.39 9.52 7.05
CA ASP A 8 -21.39 8.98 7.96
C ASP A 8 -20.99 7.58 8.48
N SER A 9 -21.03 7.40 9.80
CA SER A 9 -20.65 6.14 10.47
C SER A 9 -21.42 4.92 9.95
N SER A 10 -22.68 5.09 9.55
CA SER A 10 -23.53 4.01 9.02
C SER A 10 -23.05 3.49 7.67
N LYS A 11 -22.27 4.27 6.91
CA LYS A 11 -21.82 3.92 5.55
C LYS A 11 -20.38 3.42 5.50
N ILE A 12 -19.63 3.50 6.61
CA ILE A 12 -18.18 3.23 6.61
C ILE A 12 -17.87 1.79 6.21
N ASP A 13 -18.61 0.84 6.77
CA ASP A 13 -18.30 -0.57 6.54
C ASP A 13 -18.55 -0.96 5.08
N ASP A 14 -19.71 -0.56 4.54
CA ASP A 14 -20.06 -0.81 3.15
C ASP A 14 -19.10 -0.10 2.18
N LEU A 15 -18.79 1.17 2.45
CA LEU A 15 -17.84 1.94 1.64
C LEU A 15 -16.44 1.33 1.69
N SER A 16 -15.95 0.98 2.88
CA SER A 16 -14.61 0.39 3.04
C SER A 16 -14.50 -0.94 2.31
N ASN A 17 -15.53 -1.78 2.41
CA ASN A 17 -15.59 -3.06 1.70
C ASN A 17 -15.64 -2.88 0.18
N LEU A 18 -16.44 -1.93 -0.30
CA LEU A 18 -16.53 -1.60 -1.73
C LEU A 18 -15.18 -1.11 -2.26
N LEU A 19 -14.55 -0.17 -1.56
CA LEU A 19 -13.27 0.41 -1.96
C LEU A 19 -12.15 -0.64 -1.91
N TYR A 20 -12.08 -1.44 -0.85
CA TYR A 20 -11.11 -2.53 -0.75
C TYR A 20 -11.22 -3.51 -1.92
N LYS A 21 -12.45 -3.93 -2.28
CA LYS A 21 -12.67 -4.88 -3.38
C LYS A 21 -12.27 -4.32 -4.75
N ASN A 22 -12.51 -3.02 -4.99
CA ASN A 22 -12.26 -2.42 -6.30
C ASN A 22 -10.85 -1.82 -6.45
N TYR A 23 -10.21 -1.41 -5.34
CA TYR A 23 -8.96 -0.65 -5.34
C TYR A 23 -7.82 -1.32 -4.54
N GLY A 24 -8.06 -2.51 -3.97
CA GLY A 24 -7.08 -3.28 -3.19
C GLY A 24 -6.85 -2.77 -1.78
N THR A 25 -7.02 -1.46 -1.52
CA THR A 25 -7.04 -0.89 -0.17
C THR A 25 -8.12 0.20 -0.05
N THR A 26 -8.65 0.40 1.15
CA THR A 26 -9.61 1.49 1.40
C THR A 26 -8.98 2.86 1.14
N MET A 27 -7.72 3.07 1.53
CA MET A 27 -6.98 4.32 1.32
C MET A 27 -6.87 4.67 -0.17
N SER A 28 -6.50 3.67 -0.98
CA SER A 28 -6.45 3.74 -2.43
C SER A 28 -7.78 4.19 -3.04
N GLY A 29 -8.88 3.55 -2.61
CA GLY A 29 -10.22 3.89 -3.09
C GLY A 29 -10.68 5.28 -2.67
N LEU A 30 -10.37 5.72 -1.44
CA LEU A 30 -10.72 7.06 -0.97
C LEU A 30 -10.07 8.15 -1.83
N ARG A 31 -8.79 7.98 -2.17
CA ARG A 31 -8.10 8.89 -3.08
C ARG A 31 -8.72 8.90 -4.47
N ALA A 32 -9.09 7.72 -4.98
CA ALA A 32 -9.67 7.59 -6.31
C ALA A 32 -11.04 8.27 -6.45
N ILE A 33 -11.82 8.32 -5.38
CA ILE A 33 -13.12 9.01 -5.35
C ILE A 33 -13.01 10.49 -4.92
N GLY A 34 -11.79 11.05 -4.89
CA GLY A 34 -11.57 12.49 -4.70
C GLY A 34 -11.25 12.94 -3.28
N TYR A 35 -11.09 12.04 -2.30
CA TYR A 35 -10.61 12.47 -0.97
C TYR A 35 -9.11 12.78 -1.01
N ASP A 36 -8.76 13.99 -0.57
CA ASP A 36 -7.38 14.41 -0.35
C ASP A 36 -7.03 14.37 1.14
N PHE A 37 -6.02 13.58 1.50
CA PHE A 37 -5.54 13.46 2.88
C PHE A 37 -4.08 13.00 2.90
N ASP A 38 -3.38 13.31 3.99
CA ASP A 38 -1.97 12.96 4.15
C ASP A 38 -1.81 11.45 4.43
N TYR A 39 -0.96 10.80 3.62
CA TYR A 39 -0.70 9.37 3.67
C TYR A 39 0.06 8.97 4.93
N ASP A 40 1.04 9.77 5.34
CA ASP A 40 1.85 9.50 6.52
C ASP A 40 1.02 9.67 7.79
N GLU A 41 0.12 10.66 7.83
CA GLU A 41 -0.85 10.83 8.91
C GLU A 41 -1.82 9.64 8.97
N TYR A 42 -2.38 9.23 7.83
CA TYR A 42 -3.27 8.07 7.77
C TYR A 42 -2.57 6.79 8.25
N HIS A 43 -1.36 6.52 7.77
CA HIS A 43 -0.59 5.36 8.17
C HIS A 43 -0.15 5.42 9.63
N SER A 44 0.27 6.58 10.14
CA SER A 44 0.56 6.76 11.56
C SER A 44 -0.66 6.48 12.43
N PHE A 45 -1.84 6.96 12.02
CA PHE A 45 -3.08 6.74 12.76
C PHE A 45 -3.52 5.27 12.74
N VAL A 46 -3.48 4.61 11.59
CA VAL A 46 -3.94 3.22 11.44
C VAL A 46 -2.90 2.23 11.96
N HIS A 47 -1.65 2.36 11.51
CA HIS A 47 -0.58 1.43 11.83
C HIS A 47 0.14 1.77 13.13
N GLY A 48 0.30 3.05 13.49
CA GLY A 48 1.01 3.46 14.72
C GLY A 48 0.35 2.99 16.02
N ARG A 49 -0.90 2.53 15.98
CA ARG A 49 -1.61 1.93 17.12
C ARG A 49 -1.48 0.42 17.23
N LEU A 50 -0.90 -0.23 16.23
CA LEU A 50 -0.72 -1.67 16.25
C LEU A 50 0.33 -2.04 17.30
N PRO A 51 0.16 -3.16 18.01
CA PRO A 51 1.05 -3.57 19.10
C PRO A 51 2.36 -4.16 18.55
N TYR A 52 3.19 -3.31 17.94
CA TYR A 52 4.44 -3.69 17.29
C TYR A 52 5.50 -4.21 18.28
N GLU A 53 5.33 -3.98 19.57
CA GLU A 53 6.12 -4.58 20.65
C GLU A 53 5.99 -6.10 20.73
N ASN A 54 4.94 -6.68 20.14
CA ASN A 54 4.78 -8.12 20.05
C ASN A 54 5.69 -8.76 18.98
N LEU A 55 6.20 -7.96 18.04
CA LEU A 55 7.18 -8.43 17.07
C LEU A 55 8.55 -8.53 17.74
N LYS A 56 9.12 -9.73 17.73
CA LYS A 56 10.43 -10.04 18.31
C LYS A 56 11.34 -10.61 17.22
N PRO A 57 12.66 -10.43 17.35
CA PRO A 57 13.61 -11.08 16.45
C PRO A 57 13.38 -12.59 16.38
N ASP A 58 13.44 -13.13 15.16
CA ASP A 58 13.31 -14.56 14.90
C ASP A 58 14.62 -15.11 14.28
N PRO A 59 15.50 -15.71 15.09
CA PRO A 59 16.77 -16.26 14.61
C PRO A 59 16.59 -17.41 13.60
N ILE A 60 15.50 -18.18 13.69
CA ILE A 60 15.26 -19.31 12.79
C ILE A 60 14.87 -18.78 11.41
N LEU A 61 13.92 -17.85 11.36
CA LEU A 61 13.53 -17.16 10.14
C LEU A 61 14.72 -16.44 9.50
N ARG A 62 15.54 -15.75 10.31
CA ARG A 62 16.74 -15.08 9.83
C ARG A 62 17.72 -16.05 9.17
N ASN A 63 18.03 -17.16 9.83
CA ASN A 63 18.95 -18.16 9.28
C ASN A 63 18.40 -18.79 7.99
N LEU A 64 17.09 -19.06 7.94
CA LEU A 64 16.44 -19.55 6.72
C LEU A 64 16.60 -18.54 5.57
N LEU A 65 16.32 -17.26 5.83
CA LEU A 65 16.51 -16.21 4.82
C LEU A 65 17.97 -16.14 4.38
N LEU A 66 18.95 -16.14 5.29
CA LEU A 66 20.37 -16.13 4.91
C LEU A 66 20.80 -17.34 4.08
N SER A 67 20.17 -18.51 4.27
CA SER A 67 20.49 -19.71 3.50
C SER A 67 20.02 -19.67 2.04
N LEU A 68 19.07 -18.80 1.70
CA LEU A 68 18.54 -18.69 0.34
C LEU A 68 19.51 -17.87 -0.54
N PRO A 69 19.98 -18.42 -1.69
CA PRO A 69 20.97 -17.76 -2.56
C PRO A 69 20.37 -16.67 -3.46
N TYR A 70 19.18 -16.18 -3.13
CA TYR A 70 18.45 -15.19 -3.92
C TYR A 70 18.47 -13.83 -3.24
N ARG A 71 18.50 -12.79 -4.07
CA ARG A 71 18.27 -11.40 -3.66
C ARG A 71 16.86 -11.26 -3.08
N LYS A 72 16.74 -10.57 -1.94
CA LYS A 72 15.47 -10.44 -1.21
C LYS A 72 15.11 -8.97 -1.05
N LEU A 73 13.82 -8.66 -1.19
CA LEU A 73 13.32 -7.28 -1.21
C LEU A 73 12.06 -7.06 -0.34
N VAL A 74 12.13 -7.25 0.98
CA VAL A 74 11.04 -6.89 1.95
C VAL A 74 11.65 -6.71 3.34
N THR A 75 11.57 -5.56 4.02
CA THR A 75 12.11 -5.47 5.40
C THR A 75 11.05 -5.36 6.49
N LEU A 76 11.29 -6.01 7.62
CA LEU A 76 10.66 -5.74 8.90
C LEU A 76 11.77 -5.61 9.96
N SER A 77 12.10 -4.38 10.33
CA SER A 77 13.20 -4.10 11.26
C SER A 77 13.03 -4.76 12.62
N ARG A 78 11.81 -4.76 13.14
CA ARG A 78 11.50 -5.38 14.44
C ARG A 78 11.72 -6.89 14.49
N LEU A 79 11.84 -7.57 13.35
CA LEU A 79 12.17 -8.99 13.28
C LEU A 79 13.69 -9.26 13.20
N GLY A 80 14.53 -8.21 13.16
CA GLY A 80 15.98 -8.33 13.07
C GLY A 80 16.43 -8.91 11.72
N LEU A 81 15.75 -8.52 10.64
CA LEU A 81 15.98 -9.04 9.29
C LEU A 81 16.52 -7.99 8.33
N GLU A 82 16.87 -6.79 8.79
CA GLU A 82 17.22 -5.66 7.92
C GLU A 82 18.40 -5.96 7.00
N ASP A 83 19.34 -6.77 7.48
CA ASP A 83 20.53 -7.17 6.74
C ASP A 83 20.30 -8.34 5.77
N CYS A 84 19.11 -8.95 5.80
CA CYS A 84 18.73 -10.04 4.90
C CYS A 84 18.17 -9.53 3.56
N PHE A 85 17.88 -8.23 3.44
CA PHE A 85 17.20 -7.64 2.29
C PHE A 85 18.00 -6.48 1.69
N GLU A 86 18.01 -6.39 0.36
CA GLU A 86 18.76 -5.36 -0.37
C GLU A 86 17.94 -4.11 -0.67
N GLY A 87 16.65 -4.13 -0.36
CA GLY A 87 15.73 -3.04 -0.64
C GLY A 87 14.29 -3.40 -0.30
N ILE A 88 13.39 -2.45 -0.50
CA ILE A 88 11.96 -2.59 -0.25
C ILE A 88 11.23 -2.04 -1.47
N ILE A 89 10.26 -2.80 -1.98
CA ILE A 89 9.29 -2.30 -2.94
C ILE A 89 7.92 -2.40 -2.27
N CYS A 90 7.35 -1.25 -1.93
CA CYS A 90 6.08 -1.13 -1.23
C CYS A 90 5.06 -0.36 -2.08
N PHE A 91 3.88 -0.14 -1.50
CA PHE A 91 2.77 0.53 -2.18
C PHE A 91 3.18 1.92 -2.69
N GLU A 92 3.90 2.68 -1.87
CA GLU A 92 4.37 4.03 -2.15
C GLU A 92 5.41 4.04 -3.28
N THR A 93 6.24 2.99 -3.38
CA THR A 93 7.19 2.81 -4.49
C THR A 93 6.48 2.63 -5.83
N LEU A 94 5.36 1.91 -5.84
CA LEU A 94 4.56 1.65 -7.04
C LEU A 94 3.59 2.80 -7.36
N ASN A 95 3.25 3.63 -6.37
CA ASN A 95 2.25 4.69 -6.48
C ASN A 95 2.82 6.02 -5.95
N PRO A 96 3.88 6.58 -6.59
CA PRO A 96 4.44 7.84 -6.15
C PRO A 96 3.38 8.93 -6.21
N ILE A 97 3.27 9.70 -5.13
CA ILE A 97 2.39 10.87 -5.07
C ILE A 97 3.03 11.95 -5.95
N HIS A 98 2.65 12.01 -7.23
CA HIS A 98 2.93 13.20 -8.02
C HIS A 98 2.22 14.37 -7.33
N LYS A 99 2.98 15.34 -6.80
CA LYS A 99 2.50 16.72 -6.58
C LYS A 99 2.23 17.34 -7.95
N SER A 100 1.20 16.89 -8.65
CA SER A 100 0.68 17.60 -9.81
C SER A 100 -0.41 18.55 -9.32
N THR A 101 -0.07 19.83 -9.40
CA THR A 101 -0.97 20.99 -9.50
C THR A 101 -2.43 20.65 -9.77
N VAL A 102 -3.27 21.17 -8.88
CA VAL A 102 -4.70 21.46 -9.04
C VAL A 102 -5.07 21.65 -10.52
N SER A 103 -5.87 20.75 -11.07
CA SER A 103 -6.79 21.09 -12.14
C SER A 103 -8.17 21.06 -11.51
N ASP A 104 -8.69 22.27 -11.27
CA ASP A 104 -10.07 22.53 -10.90
C ASP A 104 -10.97 21.95 -11.99
N ASP A 105 -11.74 20.92 -11.66
CA ASP A 105 -13.02 20.63 -12.31
C ASP A 105 -13.91 20.01 -11.22
N GLU A 106 -14.70 20.87 -10.58
CA GLU A 106 -15.83 20.48 -9.74
C GLU A 106 -16.87 19.81 -10.63
N ASP A 107 -17.15 18.53 -10.43
CA ASP A 107 -18.37 17.91 -10.96
C ASP A 107 -18.89 16.82 -10.01
N ASP A 108 -20.20 16.85 -9.81
CA ASP A 108 -21.01 16.13 -8.84
C ASP A 108 -20.81 14.60 -8.85
N ILE A 109 -20.56 14.01 -7.66
CA ILE A 109 -20.39 12.56 -7.49
C ILE A 109 -21.76 11.86 -7.43
N GLU A 110 -22.30 11.49 -8.60
CA GLU A 110 -23.33 10.44 -8.72
C GLU A 110 -22.72 9.04 -8.50
N PHE A 111 -23.32 8.28 -7.59
CA PHE A 111 -22.82 7.02 -7.01
C PHE A 111 -22.87 5.78 -7.93
N VAL A 112 -22.46 5.83 -9.22
CA VAL A 112 -22.64 4.64 -10.08
C VAL A 112 -21.45 4.23 -10.95
N VAL A 113 -20.39 5.04 -11.11
CA VAL A 113 -19.19 4.58 -11.83
C VAL A 113 -17.92 4.98 -11.09
N LEU A 114 -17.33 4.01 -10.40
CA LEU A 114 -16.03 4.15 -9.78
C LEU A 114 -14.96 4.41 -10.87
N PRO A 115 -14.13 5.46 -10.76
CA PRO A 115 -13.13 5.76 -11.77
C PRO A 115 -12.11 4.62 -11.90
N LYS A 116 -11.65 4.37 -13.13
CA LYS A 116 -10.59 3.39 -13.40
C LYS A 116 -9.39 3.73 -12.52
N THR A 117 -8.95 2.74 -11.75
CA THR A 117 -8.00 2.95 -10.69
C THR A 117 -6.61 3.15 -11.30
N PRO A 118 -5.91 4.28 -11.09
CA PRO A 118 -4.51 4.42 -11.49
C PRO A 118 -3.57 3.69 -10.51
N ILE A 119 -4.13 2.83 -9.65
CA ILE A 119 -3.46 2.30 -8.48
C ILE A 119 -2.83 0.97 -8.83
N ILE A 120 -1.52 0.93 -8.71
CA ILE A 120 -0.69 -0.21 -9.05
C ILE A 120 -0.44 -0.99 -7.76
N CYS A 121 -1.23 -2.03 -7.55
CA CYS A 121 -1.10 -2.90 -6.38
C CYS A 121 -1.27 -4.37 -6.72
N LYS A 122 -0.84 -5.24 -5.80
CA LYS A 122 -1.09 -6.68 -5.86
C LYS A 122 -2.61 -6.94 -5.77
N PRO A 123 -3.15 -8.00 -6.42
CA PRO A 123 -2.45 -9.06 -7.14
C PRO A 123 -2.24 -8.79 -8.64
N SER A 124 -2.35 -7.54 -9.10
CA SER A 124 -2.18 -7.20 -10.53
C SER A 124 -0.84 -7.69 -11.07
N GLU A 125 -0.87 -8.41 -12.20
CA GLU A 125 0.34 -8.85 -12.91
C GLU A 125 1.23 -7.66 -13.26
N PHE A 126 0.64 -6.57 -13.73
CA PHE A 126 1.35 -5.32 -14.01
C PHE A 126 2.09 -4.77 -12.78
N ALA A 127 1.50 -4.87 -11.58
CA ALA A 127 2.18 -4.44 -10.36
C ALA A 127 3.38 -5.33 -10.01
N ILE A 128 3.28 -6.63 -10.27
CA ILE A 128 4.37 -7.59 -10.06
C ILE A 128 5.49 -7.33 -11.08
N GLU A 129 5.16 -7.18 -12.36
CA GLU A 129 6.13 -6.87 -13.42
C GLU A 129 6.84 -5.55 -13.17
N LEU A 130 6.11 -4.51 -12.76
CA LEU A 130 6.69 -3.22 -12.41
C LEU A 130 7.64 -3.34 -11.22
N ALA A 131 7.26 -4.11 -10.19
CA ALA A 131 8.14 -4.38 -9.05
C ALA A 131 9.43 -5.10 -9.48
N LEU A 132 9.33 -6.13 -10.34
CA LEU A 132 10.51 -6.83 -10.88
C LEU A 132 11.40 -5.90 -11.71
N LYS A 133 10.79 -5.01 -12.50
CA LYS A 133 11.50 -4.00 -13.29
C LYS A 133 12.23 -2.99 -12.39
N ILE A 134 11.57 -2.45 -11.37
CA ILE A 134 12.18 -1.54 -10.38
C ILE A 134 13.31 -2.25 -9.63
N ALA A 135 13.11 -3.53 -9.31
CA ALA A 135 14.12 -4.37 -8.68
C ALA A 135 15.28 -4.74 -9.61
N ASN A 136 15.19 -4.51 -10.92
CA ASN A 136 16.13 -5.03 -11.91
C ASN A 136 16.33 -6.56 -11.80
N ILE A 137 15.23 -7.30 -11.57
CA ILE A 137 15.20 -8.76 -11.49
C ILE A 137 14.71 -9.33 -12.81
N ASN A 138 15.37 -10.38 -13.31
CA ASN A 138 14.89 -11.11 -14.47
C ASN A 138 13.75 -12.05 -14.04
N PRO A 139 12.50 -11.88 -14.54
CA PRO A 139 11.36 -12.72 -14.18
C PRO A 139 11.57 -14.21 -14.51
N GLN A 140 12.46 -14.53 -15.45
CA GLN A 140 12.80 -15.90 -15.87
C GLN A 140 13.90 -16.56 -15.00
N ARG A 141 14.42 -15.85 -13.98
CA ARG A 141 15.46 -16.36 -13.06
C ARG A 141 15.01 -16.36 -11.59
N THR A 142 13.72 -16.16 -11.35
CA THR A 142 13.10 -16.18 -10.01
C THR A 142 12.84 -17.59 -9.51
#